data_AF-G8TH58-F1
#
_entry.id   AF-G8TH58-F1
#
_cell.length_a   1.000
_cell.length_b   1.000
_cell.length_c   1.000
_cell.angle_alpha   90.00
_cell.angle_beta   90.00
_cell.angle_gamma   90.00
#
_symmetry.space_group_name_H-M   'P 1'
#
loop_
_entity.id
_entity.type
_entity.pdbx_description
1 polymer ?
#
loop_
_entity_poly.entity_id
_entity_poly.type
_entity_poly.pdbx_seq_one_letter_code
_entity_poly.pdbx_strand_id
1 'polypeptide(L)'
;MQKIKLSDIKKGRISFVQLCQEIEARLLKQAYFLTDETLIVHACLSHIDIKKLDPSTEIVAFYAKEVMGNFIKTVTEEESINTFFRAILSLETLPIHNRLKYENEAKEDLQGLDKLLDHYKEQPFIKRFLAEAAKPRDHEERILHEFFLRATSKRNEVIDYILHKVGDIAIERSKIQYAEHGAWKSQSDIMKKMHVKWDFPYREVYVAVNDWKVGIDYEKLDYRKINLIRNKTRMLNSSPPIQHTFSPEIKKEFLKNYKDAKVLPILNEMIQKVQELPILKKRVAIFKELKALYLSKRWYGLYALALPQIEGIFTEMNQIVKPKKYSTGSLTDKVHVIREYSGYADYSFDYYEYYLPKLRNKFAHTGSDEEIKLKSFMVLLDLKHLIIVFEELNSPLIEADGIIKSGATHFSHVGRISHFLELLNELSNSGQLKEIISPAEEFIYGHLIPIIEQPSFFSNLQLDFSEALTRFEDHVDNMSLVYNDKEFKLFSLTKSEFNIRIKELEKLLESDIKILYEEDLKFLFDVHYFVKNFVKVFPNPPGEFKTLLKQFGEVNRTHLDVINNLAARINIEIPDEYLLLTEKLRHRLV
;
A
#
# COMPACT_ATOMS: atom_id res chain seq x y z
N MET A 1 -28.61 29.81 6.14
CA MET A 1 -29.28 28.50 5.94
C MET A 1 -30.65 28.53 6.59
N GLN A 2 -31.67 27.95 5.96
CA GLN A 2 -33.03 27.89 6.51
C GLN A 2 -33.08 26.89 7.67
N LYS A 3 -33.61 27.28 8.84
CA LYS A 3 -33.77 26.37 9.98
C LYS A 3 -34.76 25.23 9.67
N ILE A 4 -34.54 24.07 10.30
CA ILE A 4 -35.44 22.92 10.23
C ILE A 4 -36.72 23.27 10.99
N LYS A 5 -37.90 23.18 10.37
CA LYS A 5 -39.15 23.52 11.05
C LYS A 5 -39.52 22.41 12.03
N LEU A 6 -39.66 22.75 13.31
CA LEU A 6 -40.14 21.80 14.33
C LEU A 6 -41.50 21.19 13.96
N SER A 7 -42.36 21.95 13.26
CA SER A 7 -43.65 21.44 12.77
C SER A 7 -43.52 20.32 11.73
N ASP A 8 -42.45 20.31 10.94
CA ASP A 8 -42.23 19.28 9.92
C ASP A 8 -41.73 17.98 10.58
N ILE A 9 -40.91 18.08 11.63
CA ILE A 9 -40.56 16.95 12.51
C ILE A 9 -41.83 16.36 13.15
N LYS A 10 -42.65 17.20 13.80
CA LYS A 10 -43.90 16.78 14.46
C LYS A 10 -44.93 16.16 13.55
N LYS A 11 -44.95 16.55 12.26
CA LYS A 11 -45.85 15.99 11.25
C LYS A 11 -45.28 14.75 10.55
N GLY A 12 -44.09 14.27 10.96
CA GLY A 12 -43.41 13.12 10.34
C GLY A 12 -42.93 13.39 8.91
N ARG A 13 -42.75 14.65 8.51
CA ARG A 13 -42.27 15.03 7.17
C ARG A 13 -40.76 14.91 7.02
N ILE A 14 -40.04 14.85 8.13
CA ILE A 14 -38.60 14.61 8.20
C ILE A 14 -38.41 13.30 8.95
N SER A 15 -37.77 12.33 8.31
CA SER A 15 -37.45 11.06 8.95
C SER A 15 -36.34 11.25 10.00
N PHE A 16 -36.21 10.29 10.92
CA PHE A 16 -35.14 10.32 11.92
C PHE A 16 -33.74 10.40 11.27
N VAL A 17 -33.50 9.59 10.23
CA VAL A 17 -32.23 9.57 9.48
C VAL A 17 -31.94 10.91 8.82
N GLN A 18 -32.96 11.51 8.17
CA GLN A 18 -32.83 12.83 7.55
C GLN A 18 -32.50 13.91 8.59
N LEU A 19 -33.10 13.84 9.78
CA LEU A 19 -32.81 14.77 10.86
C LEU A 19 -31.37 14.64 11.35
N CYS A 20 -30.86 13.43 11.57
CA CYS A 20 -29.46 13.21 11.95
C CYS A 20 -28.51 13.81 10.91
N GLN A 21 -28.70 13.47 9.64
CA GLN A 21 -27.87 13.97 8.53
C GLN A 21 -27.88 15.50 8.42
N GLU A 22 -29.05 16.12 8.55
CA GLU A 22 -29.18 17.59 8.49
C GLU A 22 -28.55 18.28 9.69
N ILE A 23 -28.64 17.71 10.89
CA ILE A 23 -27.98 18.26 12.08
C ILE A 23 -26.47 18.12 11.98
N GLU A 24 -25.96 16.94 11.62
CA GLU A 24 -24.51 16.70 11.45
C GLU A 24 -23.91 17.61 10.37
N ALA A 25 -24.58 17.79 9.23
CA ALA A 25 -24.10 18.65 8.15
C ALA A 25 -24.06 20.15 8.51
N ARG A 26 -24.82 20.57 9.53
CA ARG A 26 -24.95 21.98 9.94
C ARG A 26 -24.16 22.30 11.21
N LEU A 27 -23.87 21.31 12.04
CA LEU A 27 -23.19 21.52 13.31
C LEU A 27 -21.73 21.89 13.08
N LEU A 28 -21.33 23.07 13.57
CA LEU A 28 -19.95 23.51 13.48
C LEU A 28 -19.04 22.58 14.31
N LYS A 29 -17.87 22.23 13.78
CA LYS A 29 -16.89 21.35 14.45
C LYS A 29 -16.54 21.81 15.87
N GLN A 30 -16.53 23.12 16.13
CA GLN A 30 -16.27 23.68 17.47
C GLN A 30 -17.35 23.30 18.49
N ALA A 31 -18.61 23.13 18.05
CA ALA A 31 -19.71 22.79 18.94
C ALA A 31 -19.59 21.37 19.52
N TYR A 32 -18.97 20.43 18.80
CA TYR A 32 -18.69 19.09 19.32
C TYR A 32 -17.74 19.07 20.53
N PHE A 33 -16.95 20.14 20.72
CA PHE A 33 -15.95 20.25 21.79
C PHE A 33 -16.39 21.09 22.98
N LEU A 34 -17.69 21.37 23.09
CA LEU A 34 -18.26 21.97 24.30
C LEU A 34 -18.13 20.98 25.47
N THR A 35 -18.01 21.52 26.69
CA THR A 35 -17.68 20.74 27.89
C THR A 35 -18.87 20.01 28.52
N ASP A 36 -20.07 20.15 27.96
CA ASP A 36 -21.33 19.68 28.53
C ASP A 36 -22.30 19.21 27.44
N GLU A 37 -22.99 18.09 27.66
CA GLU A 37 -23.96 17.52 26.72
C GLU A 37 -25.09 18.52 26.40
N THR A 38 -25.57 19.28 27.39
CA THR A 38 -26.61 20.29 27.25
C THR A 38 -26.21 21.36 26.23
N LEU A 39 -24.95 21.81 26.26
CA LEU A 39 -24.47 22.85 25.36
C LEU A 39 -24.35 22.34 23.92
N ILE A 40 -23.96 21.08 23.73
CA ILE A 40 -23.91 20.43 22.41
C ILE A 40 -25.33 20.28 21.87
N VAL A 41 -26.26 19.75 22.67
CA VAL A 41 -27.67 19.59 22.28
C VAL A 41 -28.32 20.94 22.00
N HIS A 42 -28.03 21.97 22.80
CA HIS A 42 -28.46 23.35 22.53
C HIS A 42 -27.97 23.84 21.16
N ALA A 43 -26.70 23.60 20.81
CA ALA A 43 -26.16 23.97 19.50
C ALA A 43 -26.90 23.25 18.37
N CYS A 44 -27.20 21.96 18.51
CA CYS A 44 -28.02 21.20 17.55
C CYS A 44 -29.44 21.80 17.41
N LEU A 45 -30.11 22.03 18.53
CA LEU A 45 -31.46 22.60 18.58
C LEU A 45 -31.52 24.01 17.97
N SER A 46 -30.40 24.76 17.98
CA SER A 46 -30.34 26.09 17.36
C SER A 46 -30.57 26.08 15.84
N HIS A 47 -30.34 24.93 15.19
CA HIS A 47 -30.63 24.69 13.77
C HIS A 47 -32.10 24.35 13.51
N ILE A 48 -32.91 24.16 14.55
CA ILE A 48 -34.35 23.95 14.51
C ILE A 48 -35.07 25.28 14.83
N ASP A 49 -36.19 25.54 14.16
CA ASP A 49 -37.00 26.75 14.32
C ASP A 49 -37.77 26.74 15.66
N ILE A 50 -37.06 27.06 16.74
CA ILE A 50 -37.55 27.11 18.13
C ILE A 50 -37.56 28.57 18.61
N LYS A 51 -38.73 29.07 19.03
CA LYS A 51 -38.95 30.49 19.36
C LYS A 51 -38.31 30.99 20.67
N LYS A 52 -38.04 30.10 21.62
CA LYS A 52 -37.52 30.44 22.97
C LYS A 52 -36.45 29.45 23.42
N LEU A 53 -35.48 29.19 22.54
CA LEU A 53 -34.35 28.33 22.90
C LEU A 53 -33.31 29.17 23.66
N ASP A 54 -32.93 28.71 24.84
CA ASP A 54 -31.78 29.21 25.60
C ASP A 54 -31.01 28.00 26.18
N PRO A 55 -29.77 28.21 26.69
CA PRO A 55 -28.90 27.10 27.05
C PRO A 55 -29.19 26.52 28.45
N SER A 56 -30.28 26.91 29.12
CA SER A 56 -30.67 26.28 30.40
C SER A 56 -31.03 24.81 30.20
N THR A 57 -30.61 23.97 31.14
CA THR A 57 -30.83 22.52 31.09
C THR A 57 -32.30 22.18 30.95
N GLU A 58 -33.19 22.89 31.66
CA GLU A 58 -34.63 22.66 31.60
C GLU A 58 -35.21 22.92 30.21
N ILE A 59 -34.82 24.02 29.56
CA ILE A 59 -35.35 24.40 28.24
C ILE A 59 -34.78 23.51 27.14
N VAL A 60 -33.49 23.17 27.23
CA VAL A 60 -32.85 22.23 26.30
C VAL A 60 -33.47 20.84 26.43
N ALA A 61 -33.70 20.35 27.67
CA ALA A 61 -34.36 19.07 27.92
C ALA A 61 -35.79 19.05 27.38
N PHE A 62 -36.58 20.10 27.64
CA PHE A 62 -37.94 20.22 27.10
C PHE A 62 -37.95 20.10 25.57
N TYR A 63 -37.10 20.85 24.87
CA TYR A 63 -37.07 20.81 23.41
C TYR A 63 -36.41 19.55 22.83
N ALA A 64 -35.42 18.97 23.51
CA ALA A 64 -34.85 17.68 23.16
C ALA A 64 -35.93 16.59 23.22
N LYS A 65 -36.75 16.57 24.29
CA LYS A 65 -37.90 15.67 24.41
C LYS A 65 -38.93 15.90 23.33
N GLU A 66 -39.27 17.16 23.02
CA GLU A 66 -40.25 17.48 21.97
C GLU A 66 -39.80 17.01 20.59
N VAL A 67 -38.49 17.03 20.30
CA VAL A 67 -37.93 16.48 19.05
C VAL A 67 -37.93 14.95 19.11
N MET A 68 -37.35 14.37 20.16
CA MET A 68 -37.15 12.92 20.31
C MET A 68 -38.47 12.15 20.46
N GLY A 69 -39.48 12.73 21.10
CA GLY A 69 -40.79 12.11 21.34
C GLY A 69 -41.55 11.72 20.06
N ASN A 70 -41.20 12.32 18.91
CA ASN A 70 -41.74 11.93 17.60
C ASN A 70 -41.14 10.61 17.08
N PHE A 71 -39.97 10.22 17.58
CA PHE A 71 -39.23 9.04 17.14
C PHE A 71 -39.19 7.94 18.21
N ILE A 72 -39.12 8.33 19.49
CA ILE A 72 -39.01 7.44 20.65
C ILE A 72 -40.06 7.86 21.68
N LYS A 73 -41.15 7.09 21.80
CA LYS A 73 -42.33 7.45 22.60
C LYS A 73 -42.10 7.50 24.11
N THR A 74 -41.01 6.94 24.61
CA THR A 74 -40.75 6.72 26.05
C THR A 74 -39.74 7.67 26.66
N VAL A 75 -39.28 8.70 25.93
CA VAL A 75 -38.23 9.62 26.43
C VAL A 75 -38.78 10.57 27.50
N THR A 76 -38.23 10.48 28.70
CA THR A 76 -38.52 11.41 29.81
C THR A 76 -37.75 12.74 29.63
N GLU A 77 -38.12 13.80 30.37
CA GLU A 77 -37.34 15.06 30.30
C GLU A 77 -35.92 14.87 30.84
N GLU A 78 -35.78 14.12 31.93
CA GLU A 78 -34.48 13.84 32.56
C GLU A 78 -33.51 13.11 31.63
N GLU A 79 -34.01 12.22 30.77
CA GLU A 79 -33.19 11.43 29.83
C GLU A 79 -33.07 12.08 28.44
N SER A 80 -33.82 13.16 28.19
CA SER A 80 -33.99 13.71 26.84
C SER A 80 -32.70 14.25 26.22
N ILE A 81 -31.85 14.91 27.01
CA ILE A 81 -30.56 15.44 26.56
C ILE A 81 -29.65 14.28 26.16
N ASN A 82 -29.46 13.31 27.05
CA ASN A 82 -28.59 12.17 26.79
C ASN A 82 -29.12 11.30 25.62
N THR A 83 -30.44 11.11 25.56
CA THR A 83 -31.09 10.39 24.45
C THR A 83 -30.91 11.13 23.13
N PHE A 84 -31.05 12.47 23.11
CA PHE A 84 -30.78 13.26 21.91
C PHE A 84 -29.30 13.16 21.51
N PHE A 85 -28.39 13.35 22.46
CA PHE A 85 -26.94 13.26 22.24
C PHE A 85 -26.53 11.92 21.62
N ARG A 86 -27.05 10.81 22.16
CA ARG A 86 -26.80 9.45 21.68
C ARG A 86 -27.52 9.11 20.39
N ALA A 87 -28.75 9.56 20.20
CA ALA A 87 -29.56 9.16 19.05
C ALA A 87 -29.27 10.02 17.81
N ILE A 88 -29.21 11.34 17.98
CA ILE A 88 -29.08 12.28 16.86
C ILE A 88 -27.63 12.42 16.39
N LEU A 89 -26.68 12.50 17.32
CA LEU A 89 -25.25 12.64 16.99
C LEU A 89 -24.50 11.31 17.05
N SER A 90 -25.17 10.23 17.44
CA SER A 90 -24.55 8.93 17.65
C SER A 90 -23.36 8.98 18.63
N LEU A 91 -23.33 9.90 19.60
CA LEU A 91 -22.21 10.05 20.53
C LEU A 91 -22.44 9.28 21.84
N GLU A 92 -21.44 8.49 22.26
CA GLU A 92 -21.42 7.77 23.54
C GLU A 92 -20.72 8.58 24.65
N THR A 93 -19.69 9.34 24.27
CA THR A 93 -18.85 10.15 25.19
C THR A 93 -18.65 11.55 24.63
N LEU A 94 -18.33 12.53 25.49
CA LEU A 94 -18.03 13.89 25.04
C LEU A 94 -16.73 13.94 24.21
N PRO A 95 -16.75 14.44 22.95
CA PRO A 95 -15.56 14.54 22.10
C PRO A 95 -14.40 15.34 22.70
N ILE A 96 -14.68 16.31 23.58
CA ILE A 96 -13.63 17.07 24.26
C ILE A 96 -12.70 16.19 25.12
N HIS A 97 -13.22 15.12 25.74
CA HIS A 97 -12.40 14.22 26.55
C HIS A 97 -11.43 13.42 25.70
N ASN A 98 -11.92 12.84 24.60
CA ASN A 98 -11.08 12.12 23.65
C ASN A 98 -10.05 13.06 23.00
N ARG A 99 -10.47 14.27 22.61
CA ARG A 99 -9.56 15.28 22.05
C ARG A 99 -8.42 15.61 23.01
N LEU A 100 -8.72 15.92 24.27
CA LEU A 100 -7.69 16.26 25.26
C LEU A 100 -6.73 15.09 25.51
N LYS A 101 -7.25 13.86 25.59
CA LYS A 101 -6.42 12.66 25.69
C LYS A 101 -5.45 12.53 24.52
N TYR A 102 -5.97 12.58 23.28
CA TYR A 102 -5.17 12.42 22.08
C TYR A 102 -4.18 13.57 21.86
N GLU A 103 -4.57 14.81 22.15
CA GLU A 103 -3.66 15.97 22.12
C GLU A 103 -2.51 15.82 23.13
N ASN A 104 -2.78 15.30 24.33
CA ASN A 104 -1.74 15.10 25.34
C ASN A 104 -0.76 14.00 24.92
N GLU A 105 -1.23 12.86 24.44
CA GLU A 105 -0.36 11.80 23.91
C GLU A 105 0.47 12.29 22.70
N ALA A 106 -0.11 13.09 21.81
CA ALA A 106 0.62 13.66 20.68
C ALA A 106 1.66 14.71 21.13
N LYS A 107 1.39 15.47 22.20
CA LYS A 107 2.38 16.38 22.79
C LYS A 107 3.55 15.63 23.42
N GLU A 108 3.33 14.46 24.01
CA GLU A 108 4.41 13.60 24.52
C GLU A 108 5.32 13.09 23.40
N ASP A 109 4.73 12.63 22.29
CA ASP A 109 5.49 12.25 21.09
C ASP A 109 6.30 13.43 20.54
N LEU A 110 5.68 14.61 20.49
CA LEU A 110 6.32 15.85 20.03
C LEU A 110 7.51 16.23 20.91
N GLN A 111 7.40 16.10 22.24
CA GLN A 111 8.51 16.33 23.16
C GLN A 111 9.67 15.36 22.93
N GLY A 112 9.39 14.09 22.61
CA GLY A 112 10.41 13.11 22.25
C GLY A 112 11.16 13.48 20.98
N LEU A 113 10.43 13.95 19.95
CA LEU A 113 11.00 14.42 18.69
C LEU A 113 11.80 15.72 18.86
N ASP A 114 11.32 16.66 19.67
CA ASP A 114 12.03 17.91 19.96
C ASP A 114 13.38 17.63 20.65
N LYS A 115 13.43 16.71 21.63
CA LYS A 115 14.68 16.26 22.26
C LYS A 115 15.66 15.66 21.25
N LEU A 116 15.16 14.85 20.30
CA LEU A 116 15.99 14.27 19.24
C LEU A 116 16.53 15.36 18.31
N LEU A 117 15.69 16.32 17.92
CA LEU A 117 16.10 17.43 17.07
C LEU A 117 17.09 18.35 17.76
N ASP A 118 16.96 18.57 19.06
CA ASP A 118 17.94 19.35 19.83
C ASP A 118 19.31 18.66 19.85
N HIS A 119 19.34 17.33 19.98
CA HIS A 119 20.59 16.56 19.79
C HIS A 119 21.22 16.77 18.42
N TYR A 120 20.41 16.80 17.34
CA TYR A 120 20.92 17.08 16.00
C TYR A 120 21.40 18.54 15.85
N LYS A 121 20.65 19.51 16.37
CA LYS A 121 21.03 20.93 16.33
C LYS A 121 22.34 21.22 17.05
N GLU A 122 22.76 20.37 17.98
CA GLU A 122 24.08 20.47 18.61
C GLU A 122 25.25 20.08 17.69
N GLN A 123 24.98 19.31 16.63
CA GLN A 123 26.01 18.84 15.70
C GLN A 123 26.57 20.00 14.85
N PRO A 124 27.91 20.13 14.70
CA PRO A 124 28.53 21.25 13.96
C PRO A 124 28.04 21.40 12.52
N PHE A 125 27.77 20.29 11.84
CA PHE A 125 27.22 20.31 10.49
C PHE A 125 25.77 20.85 10.47
N ILE A 126 24.90 20.40 11.36
CA ILE A 126 23.50 20.85 11.39
C ILE A 126 23.40 22.34 11.76
N LYS A 127 24.26 22.84 12.65
CA LYS A 127 24.37 24.29 12.94
C LYS A 127 24.63 25.10 11.66
N ARG A 128 25.58 24.66 10.83
CA ARG A 128 25.88 25.31 9.54
C ARG A 128 24.78 25.14 8.52
N PHE A 129 24.17 23.95 8.44
CA PHE A 129 23.03 23.70 7.55
C PHE A 129 21.87 24.65 7.85
N LEU A 130 21.52 24.84 9.13
CA LEU A 130 20.43 25.75 9.53
C LEU A 130 20.75 27.24 9.32
N ALA A 131 22.02 27.63 9.44
CA ALA A 131 22.43 29.03 9.26
C ALA A 131 22.62 29.42 7.77
N GLU A 132 23.15 28.50 6.95
CA GLU A 132 23.70 28.82 5.63
C GLU A 132 23.16 27.91 4.50
N ALA A 133 22.25 26.97 4.80
CA ALA A 133 21.83 25.91 3.86
C ALA A 133 23.02 25.09 3.30
N ALA A 134 24.05 24.88 4.14
CA ALA A 134 25.26 24.14 3.78
C ALA A 134 24.94 22.70 3.33
N LYS A 135 25.48 22.29 2.18
CA LYS A 135 25.34 20.90 1.68
C LYS A 135 26.31 19.96 2.40
N PRO A 136 25.94 18.68 2.62
CA PRO A 136 26.86 17.67 3.15
C PRO A 136 28.11 17.53 2.27
N ARG A 137 29.28 17.44 2.90
CA ARG A 137 30.58 17.29 2.20
C ARG A 137 31.16 15.89 2.30
N ASP A 138 30.76 15.14 3.32
CA ASP A 138 31.21 13.78 3.57
C ASP A 138 30.06 12.86 4.00
N HIS A 139 30.39 11.59 4.22
CA HIS A 139 29.41 10.56 4.57
C HIS A 139 28.76 10.79 5.94
N GLU A 140 29.48 11.32 6.93
CA GLU A 140 28.92 11.59 8.26
C GLU A 140 27.96 12.78 8.21
N GLU A 141 28.34 13.87 7.52
CA GLU A 141 27.47 15.02 7.30
C GLU A 141 26.20 14.60 6.54
N ARG A 142 26.29 13.66 5.59
CA ARG A 142 25.13 13.14 4.86
C ARG A 142 24.16 12.37 5.76
N ILE A 143 24.69 11.50 6.64
CA ILE A 143 23.87 10.77 7.64
C ILE A 143 23.14 11.77 8.54
N LEU A 144 23.88 12.73 9.10
CA LEU A 144 23.31 13.74 9.99
C LEU A 144 22.21 14.54 9.30
N HIS A 145 22.46 14.99 8.06
CA HIS A 145 21.49 15.75 7.27
C HIS A 145 20.20 14.96 7.08
N GLU A 146 20.30 13.72 6.61
CA GLU A 146 19.13 12.95 6.21
C GLU A 146 18.26 12.56 7.42
N PHE A 147 18.87 12.09 8.51
CA PHE A 147 18.11 11.76 9.70
C PHE A 147 17.53 13.00 10.40
N PHE A 148 18.21 14.15 10.35
CA PHE A 148 17.65 15.43 10.81
C PHE A 148 16.39 15.81 10.02
N LEU A 149 16.42 15.67 8.69
CA LEU A 149 15.26 15.94 7.85
C LEU A 149 14.11 14.95 8.11
N ARG A 150 14.39 13.66 8.27
CA ARG A 150 13.38 12.64 8.65
C ARG A 150 12.71 12.99 9.99
N ALA A 151 13.50 13.32 11.01
CA ALA A 151 12.97 13.72 12.32
C ALA A 151 12.15 15.02 12.24
N THR A 152 12.58 15.98 11.43
CA THR A 152 11.84 17.24 11.20
C THR A 152 10.51 16.98 10.49
N SER A 153 10.50 16.13 9.46
CA SER A 153 9.28 15.71 8.77
C SER A 153 8.31 15.05 9.73
N LYS A 154 8.79 14.09 10.53
CA LYS A 154 7.94 13.41 11.52
C LYS A 154 7.37 14.38 12.55
N ARG A 155 8.16 15.33 13.04
CA ARG A 155 7.68 16.40 13.93
C ARG A 155 6.52 17.19 13.30
N ASN A 156 6.66 17.55 12.02
CA ASN A 156 5.62 18.31 11.32
C ASN A 156 4.34 17.48 11.11
N GLU A 157 4.45 16.16 10.90
CA GLU A 157 3.28 15.26 10.88
C GLU A 157 2.52 15.26 12.21
N VAL A 158 3.22 15.25 13.35
CA VAL A 158 2.59 15.34 14.68
C VAL A 158 1.91 16.70 14.89
N ILE A 159 2.56 17.79 14.47
CA ILE A 159 1.97 19.13 14.55
C ILE A 159 0.71 19.24 13.67
N ASP A 160 0.77 18.76 12.42
CA ASP A 160 -0.38 18.72 11.52
C ASP A 160 -1.55 17.90 12.12
N TYR A 161 -1.23 16.77 12.75
CA TYR A 161 -2.22 15.97 13.46
C TYR A 161 -2.92 16.77 14.57
N ILE A 162 -2.16 17.44 15.44
CA ILE A 162 -2.69 18.25 16.55
C ILE A 162 -3.55 19.40 16.04
N LEU A 163 -3.10 20.09 14.98
CA LEU A 163 -3.79 21.28 14.47
C LEU A 163 -5.07 20.94 13.69
N HIS A 164 -5.05 19.86 12.91
CA HIS A 164 -6.10 19.63 11.90
C HIS A 164 -6.90 18.34 12.13
N LYS A 165 -6.27 17.25 12.58
CA LYS A 165 -6.85 15.89 12.53
C LYS A 165 -7.42 15.40 13.86
N VAL A 166 -6.80 15.79 14.99
CA VAL A 166 -7.17 15.28 16.32
C VAL A 166 -8.65 15.50 16.65
N GLY A 167 -9.24 16.60 16.17
CA GLY A 167 -10.64 16.88 16.36
C GLY A 167 -11.56 15.88 15.65
N ASP A 168 -11.30 15.57 14.38
CA ASP A 168 -12.15 14.65 13.62
C ASP A 168 -12.09 13.25 14.21
N ILE A 169 -10.88 12.81 14.58
CA ILE A 169 -10.65 11.52 15.23
C ILE A 169 -11.35 11.45 16.59
N ALA A 170 -11.29 12.53 17.39
CA ALA A 170 -11.96 12.59 18.67
C ALA A 170 -13.49 12.50 18.55
N ILE A 171 -14.09 13.15 17.55
CA ILE A 171 -15.53 13.05 17.27
C ILE A 171 -15.89 11.63 16.88
N GLU A 172 -15.15 11.04 15.92
CA GLU A 172 -15.42 9.68 15.44
C GLU A 172 -15.27 8.64 16.56
N ARG A 173 -14.27 8.79 17.43
CA ARG A 173 -14.06 7.89 18.59
C ARG A 173 -15.02 8.12 19.74
N SER A 174 -15.68 9.26 19.75
CA SER A 174 -16.79 9.52 20.66
C SER A 174 -18.12 8.96 20.17
N LYS A 175 -18.22 8.52 18.92
CA LYS A 175 -19.44 7.87 18.44
C LYS A 175 -19.64 6.50 19.09
N ILE A 176 -20.90 6.09 19.23
CA ILE A 176 -21.33 4.77 19.67
C ILE A 176 -20.71 3.77 18.70
N GLN A 177 -19.69 3.07 19.18
CA GLN A 177 -19.13 1.96 18.44
C GLN A 177 -20.12 0.81 18.59
N TYR A 178 -20.84 0.47 17.53
CA TYR A 178 -21.56 -0.79 17.48
C TYR A 178 -20.53 -1.87 17.79
N ALA A 179 -20.60 -2.43 19.00
CA ALA A 179 -19.63 -3.40 19.48
C ALA A 179 -19.42 -4.41 18.35
N GLU A 180 -18.17 -4.60 17.95
CA GLU A 180 -17.78 -5.55 16.91
C GLU A 180 -18.24 -6.95 17.35
N HIS A 181 -19.52 -7.25 17.12
CA HIS A 181 -20.20 -8.48 17.50
C HIS A 181 -19.64 -9.58 16.61
N GLY A 182 -18.49 -10.13 17.00
CA GLY A 182 -17.88 -11.26 16.29
C GLY A 182 -16.37 -11.33 16.29
N ALA A 183 -15.63 -10.36 16.83
CA ALA A 183 -14.17 -10.45 16.86
C ALA A 183 -13.73 -11.59 17.81
N TRP A 184 -13.28 -12.69 17.21
CA TRP A 184 -12.67 -13.83 17.88
C TRP A 184 -11.63 -13.34 18.90
N LYS A 185 -11.64 -13.84 20.15
CA LYS A 185 -10.74 -13.39 21.23
C LYS A 185 -9.26 -13.27 20.82
N SER A 186 -8.81 -14.09 19.86
CA SER A 186 -7.45 -14.07 19.31
C SER A 186 -7.12 -12.88 18.39
N GLN A 187 -8.11 -12.19 17.83
CA GLN A 187 -7.93 -10.99 16.99
C GLN A 187 -8.06 -9.68 17.77
N SER A 188 -8.61 -9.74 19.00
CA SER A 188 -8.89 -8.54 19.80
C SER A 188 -7.65 -7.70 20.12
N ASP A 189 -6.48 -8.32 20.33
CA ASP A 189 -5.24 -7.60 20.62
C ASP A 189 -4.63 -6.94 19.37
N ILE A 190 -4.79 -7.55 18.18
CA ILE A 190 -4.39 -6.93 16.92
C ILE A 190 -5.30 -5.73 16.62
N MET A 191 -6.61 -5.91 16.77
CA MET A 191 -7.60 -4.83 16.56
C MET A 191 -7.35 -3.66 17.51
N LYS A 192 -7.13 -3.90 18.81
CA LYS A 192 -6.75 -2.87 19.78
C LYS A 192 -5.56 -2.04 19.33
N LYS A 193 -4.53 -2.67 18.77
CA LYS A 193 -3.34 -1.97 18.29
C LYS A 193 -3.59 -1.23 16.97
N MET A 194 -4.40 -1.80 16.07
CA MET A 194 -4.84 -1.11 14.87
C MET A 194 -5.67 0.14 15.21
N HIS A 195 -6.50 0.10 16.26
CA HIS A 195 -7.19 1.28 16.77
C HIS A 195 -6.21 2.38 17.20
N VAL A 196 -5.11 2.04 17.89
CA VAL A 196 -4.07 3.04 18.23
C VAL A 196 -3.47 3.67 16.97
N LYS A 197 -3.23 2.87 15.91
CA LYS A 197 -2.73 3.40 14.63
C LYS A 197 -3.75 4.31 13.94
N TRP A 198 -5.04 4.01 14.03
CA TRP A 198 -6.10 4.88 13.52
C TRP A 198 -6.25 6.17 14.33
N ASP A 199 -6.07 6.09 15.65
CA ASP A 199 -6.12 7.24 16.55
C ASP A 199 -4.91 8.17 16.33
N PHE A 200 -3.75 7.60 16.01
CA PHE A 200 -2.49 8.30 15.79
C PHE A 200 -1.88 7.91 14.43
N PRO A 201 -2.41 8.42 13.31
CA PRO A 201 -2.00 8.03 11.97
C PRO A 201 -0.53 8.35 11.66
N TYR A 202 0.13 9.24 12.41
CA TYR A 202 1.56 9.54 12.27
C TYR A 202 2.48 8.52 12.94
N ARG A 203 1.99 7.67 13.86
CA ARG A 203 2.76 6.60 14.53
C ARG A 203 2.95 5.42 13.57
N GLU A 204 4.07 4.73 13.64
CA GLU A 204 4.31 3.51 12.87
C GLU A 204 3.94 2.25 13.66
N VAL A 205 3.53 1.20 12.95
CA VAL A 205 3.50 -0.15 13.50
C VAL A 205 4.87 -0.78 13.28
N TYR A 206 5.54 -1.19 14.35
CA TYR A 206 6.84 -1.84 14.25
C TYR A 206 6.96 -3.02 15.21
N VAL A 207 7.77 -4.01 14.82
CA VAL A 207 7.95 -5.25 15.57
C VAL A 207 9.00 -5.05 16.68
N ALA A 208 8.59 -5.29 17.92
CA ALA A 208 9.44 -5.50 19.09
C ALA A 208 9.57 -7.01 19.41
N VAL A 209 10.46 -7.40 20.33
CA VAL A 209 10.63 -8.80 20.76
C VAL A 209 9.28 -9.41 21.12
N ASN A 210 8.79 -10.34 20.30
CA ASN A 210 7.53 -11.07 20.47
C ASN A 210 6.27 -10.20 20.57
N ASP A 211 6.34 -8.94 20.14
CA ASP A 211 5.22 -8.01 20.25
C ASP A 211 5.24 -6.98 19.12
N TRP A 212 4.08 -6.48 18.70
CA TRP A 212 4.01 -5.36 17.77
C TRP A 212 3.64 -4.11 18.54
N LYS A 213 4.38 -3.02 18.31
CA LYS A 213 4.18 -1.73 18.98
C LYS A 213 3.69 -0.71 17.97
N VAL A 214 2.92 0.26 18.47
CA VAL A 214 2.51 1.44 17.73
C VAL A 214 3.11 2.65 18.42
N GLY A 215 3.94 3.41 17.71
CA GLY A 215 4.69 4.52 18.30
C GLY A 215 5.57 5.21 17.26
N ILE A 216 6.38 6.17 17.71
CA ILE A 216 7.42 6.77 16.87
C ILE A 216 8.57 5.76 16.68
N ASP A 217 8.82 5.32 15.45
CA ASP A 217 9.95 4.43 15.14
C ASP A 217 11.26 5.21 15.11
N TYR A 218 11.89 5.35 16.28
CA TYR A 218 13.17 6.02 16.41
C TYR A 218 14.33 5.32 15.67
N GLU A 219 14.22 4.06 15.24
CA GLU A 219 15.25 3.47 14.36
C GLU A 219 15.32 4.21 13.01
N LYS A 220 14.18 4.73 12.52
CA LYS A 220 14.10 5.50 11.27
C LYS A 220 14.57 6.96 11.40
N LEU A 221 14.59 7.48 12.62
CA LEU A 221 14.78 8.91 12.92
C LEU A 221 16.09 9.23 13.64
N ASP A 222 16.69 8.26 14.32
CA ASP A 222 17.96 8.40 15.04
C ASP A 222 19.05 7.55 14.40
N TYR A 223 20.03 8.18 13.76
CA TYR A 223 21.14 7.46 13.12
C TYR A 223 21.95 6.60 14.09
N ARG A 224 21.91 6.91 15.39
CA ARG A 224 22.58 6.14 16.45
C ARG A 224 21.87 4.81 16.74
N LYS A 225 20.64 4.66 16.26
CA LYS A 225 19.77 3.48 16.44
C LYS A 225 19.66 2.61 15.18
N ILE A 226 20.45 2.89 14.14
CA ILE A 226 20.50 2.03 12.94
C ILE A 226 20.78 0.59 13.37
N ASN A 227 19.83 -0.30 13.07
CA ASN A 227 19.88 -1.68 13.52
C ASN A 227 20.79 -2.53 12.61
N LEU A 228 21.91 -3.00 13.16
CA LEU A 228 22.95 -3.69 12.39
C LEU A 228 22.63 -5.16 12.05
N ILE A 229 21.60 -5.70 12.69
CA ILE A 229 21.26 -7.13 12.62
C ILE A 229 19.84 -7.39 12.12
N ARG A 230 19.00 -6.36 11.96
CA ARG A 230 17.59 -6.50 11.57
C ARG A 230 17.40 -7.27 10.28
N ASN A 231 18.29 -7.05 9.31
CA ASN A 231 18.28 -7.79 8.03
C ASN A 231 18.69 -9.27 8.17
N LYS A 232 19.16 -9.69 9.35
CA LYS A 232 19.66 -11.05 9.65
C LYS A 232 18.75 -11.80 10.63
N THR A 233 17.85 -11.12 11.34
CA THR A 233 17.04 -11.71 12.44
C THR A 233 16.13 -12.82 11.98
N ARG A 234 15.51 -12.72 10.79
CA ARG A 234 14.71 -13.82 10.20
C ARG A 234 15.46 -15.14 10.07
N MET A 235 16.80 -15.10 10.04
CA MET A 235 17.64 -16.28 9.85
C MET A 235 18.16 -16.88 11.16
N LEU A 236 18.01 -16.17 12.28
CA LEU A 236 18.55 -16.61 13.57
C LEU A 236 17.61 -17.57 14.33
N ASN A 237 16.38 -17.78 13.87
CA ASN A 237 15.33 -18.57 14.55
C ASN A 237 15.12 -18.19 16.03
N SER A 238 15.64 -17.04 16.45
CA SER A 238 15.36 -16.40 17.72
C SER A 238 14.36 -15.29 17.51
N SER A 239 13.44 -15.14 18.46
CA SER A 239 12.66 -13.92 18.61
C SER A 239 13.59 -12.72 18.39
N PRO A 240 13.25 -11.78 17.48
CA PRO A 240 14.19 -10.76 17.03
C PRO A 240 14.73 -10.02 18.25
N PRO A 241 16.03 -10.08 18.59
CA PRO A 241 16.53 -9.28 19.68
C PRO A 241 16.37 -7.80 19.30
N ILE A 242 15.69 -6.99 20.14
CA ILE A 242 15.64 -5.50 20.04
C ILE A 242 17.05 -4.88 20.15
N GLN A 243 18.11 -5.67 20.29
CA GLN A 243 19.43 -5.10 20.39
C GLN A 243 19.83 -4.54 19.03
N HIS A 244 19.86 -3.20 18.96
CA HIS A 244 20.37 -2.42 17.83
C HIS A 244 21.87 -2.71 17.55
N THR A 245 22.54 -3.41 18.46
CA THR A 245 23.97 -3.68 18.46
C THR A 245 24.29 -5.16 18.63
N PHE A 246 25.45 -5.55 18.11
CA PHE A 246 26.00 -6.90 18.19
C PHE A 246 26.58 -7.18 19.59
N SER A 247 25.73 -7.50 20.56
CA SER A 247 26.18 -7.89 21.92
C SER A 247 27.01 -9.18 21.90
N PRO A 248 27.85 -9.44 22.91
CA PRO A 248 28.57 -10.71 23.05
C PRO A 248 27.63 -11.93 23.01
N GLU A 249 26.42 -11.81 23.56
CA GLU A 249 25.39 -12.85 23.56
C GLU A 249 24.91 -13.14 22.14
N ILE A 250 24.61 -12.09 21.37
CA ILE A 250 24.21 -12.22 19.96
C ILE A 250 25.36 -12.79 19.14
N LYS A 251 26.62 -12.38 19.36
CA LYS A 251 27.80 -12.98 18.72
C LYS A 251 27.86 -14.49 18.97
N LYS A 252 27.70 -14.88 20.22
CA LYS A 252 27.75 -16.30 20.63
C LYS A 252 26.61 -17.09 20.00
N GLU A 253 25.40 -16.52 19.97
CA GLU A 253 24.24 -17.13 19.34
C GLU A 253 24.43 -17.27 17.82
N PHE A 254 24.94 -16.23 17.17
CA PHE A 254 25.32 -16.25 15.75
C PHE A 254 26.28 -17.40 15.45
N LEU A 255 27.39 -17.47 16.18
CA LEU A 255 28.41 -18.52 15.98
C LEU A 255 27.86 -19.92 16.30
N LYS A 256 26.94 -20.04 17.26
CA LYS A 256 26.25 -21.30 17.58
C LYS A 256 25.32 -21.73 16.44
N ASN A 257 24.57 -20.79 15.85
CA ASN A 257 23.62 -21.03 14.79
C ASN A 257 24.26 -21.15 13.40
N TYR A 258 25.49 -20.69 13.21
CA TYR A 258 26.24 -20.75 11.94
C TYR A 258 27.45 -21.69 12.02
N LYS A 259 27.18 -22.96 12.39
CA LYS A 259 28.14 -24.06 12.19
C LYS A 259 28.10 -24.53 10.73
N ASP A 260 29.15 -25.21 10.29
CA ASP A 260 29.33 -25.68 8.91
C ASP A 260 28.11 -26.42 8.33
N ALA A 261 27.40 -27.21 9.15
CA ALA A 261 26.19 -27.94 8.77
C ALA A 261 25.00 -27.05 8.35
N LYS A 262 24.96 -25.78 8.76
CA LYS A 262 23.85 -24.85 8.48
C LYS A 262 24.16 -23.82 7.38
N VAL A 263 25.44 -23.48 7.18
CA VAL A 263 25.85 -22.46 6.18
C VAL A 263 25.88 -23.04 4.77
N LEU A 264 26.28 -24.30 4.62
CA LEU A 264 26.34 -24.94 3.31
C LEU A 264 24.96 -25.03 2.62
N PRO A 265 23.86 -25.41 3.31
CA PRO A 265 22.51 -25.29 2.76
C PRO A 265 22.15 -23.87 2.31
N ILE A 266 22.48 -22.85 3.11
CA ILE A 266 22.22 -21.45 2.78
C ILE A 266 22.95 -21.04 1.49
N LEU A 267 24.22 -21.41 1.35
CA LEU A 267 24.99 -21.10 0.13
C LEU A 267 24.42 -21.83 -1.10
N ASN A 268 23.97 -23.08 -0.95
CA ASN A 268 23.33 -23.82 -2.04
C ASN A 268 22.02 -23.17 -2.47
N GLU A 269 21.18 -22.80 -1.50
CA GLU A 269 19.92 -22.06 -1.72
C GLU A 269 20.20 -20.73 -2.45
N MET A 270 21.19 -19.96 -1.99
CA MET A 270 21.57 -18.70 -2.64
C MET A 270 22.04 -18.91 -4.08
N ILE A 271 22.86 -19.94 -4.35
CA ILE A 271 23.31 -20.26 -5.72
C ILE A 271 22.13 -20.60 -6.62
N GLN A 272 21.18 -21.41 -6.12
CA GLN A 272 19.98 -21.77 -6.88
C GLN A 272 19.14 -20.53 -7.20
N LYS A 273 18.81 -19.71 -6.21
CA LYS A 273 18.02 -18.49 -6.38
C LYS A 273 18.70 -17.51 -7.34
N VAL A 274 20.01 -17.29 -7.19
CA VAL A 274 20.80 -16.45 -8.10
C VAL A 274 20.73 -16.96 -9.54
N GLN A 275 20.75 -18.28 -9.75
CA GLN A 275 20.64 -18.88 -11.09
C GLN A 275 19.26 -18.65 -11.72
N GLU A 276 18.21 -18.64 -10.91
CA GLU A 276 16.83 -18.48 -11.37
C GLU A 276 16.44 -17.01 -11.60
N LEU A 277 17.08 -16.05 -10.93
CA LEU A 277 16.70 -14.64 -10.98
C LEU A 277 17.21 -13.92 -12.25
N PRO A 278 16.34 -13.13 -12.94
CA PRO A 278 16.74 -12.31 -14.08
C PRO A 278 17.90 -11.38 -13.73
N ILE A 279 18.82 -11.17 -14.69
CA ILE A 279 20.07 -10.40 -14.54
C ILE A 279 21.08 -11.02 -13.56
N LEU A 280 20.64 -11.39 -12.35
CA LEU A 280 21.45 -11.89 -11.26
C LEU A 280 22.12 -13.25 -11.59
N LYS A 281 21.53 -14.04 -12.49
CA LYS A 281 22.11 -15.30 -13.02
C LYS A 281 23.54 -15.17 -13.54
N LYS A 282 23.96 -13.96 -13.94
CA LYS A 282 25.34 -13.67 -14.36
C LYS A 282 26.35 -13.80 -13.21
N ARG A 283 25.91 -13.80 -11.95
CA ARG A 283 26.76 -13.93 -10.75
C ARG A 283 26.94 -15.36 -10.24
N VAL A 284 26.32 -16.38 -10.83
CA VAL A 284 26.39 -17.78 -10.33
C VAL A 284 27.84 -18.24 -10.08
N ALA A 285 28.78 -17.88 -10.95
CA ALA A 285 30.19 -18.23 -10.78
C ALA A 285 30.81 -17.65 -9.50
N ILE A 286 30.46 -16.40 -9.14
CA ILE A 286 30.93 -15.74 -7.92
C ILE A 286 30.38 -16.47 -6.69
N PHE A 287 29.10 -16.83 -6.68
CA PHE A 287 28.50 -17.54 -5.54
C PHE A 287 29.06 -18.97 -5.39
N LYS A 288 29.40 -19.64 -6.50
CA LYS A 288 30.14 -20.92 -6.46
C LYS A 288 31.54 -20.75 -5.85
N GLU A 289 32.24 -19.66 -6.17
CA GLU A 289 33.54 -19.35 -5.58
C GLU A 289 33.42 -19.02 -4.07
N LEU A 290 32.39 -18.27 -3.66
CA LEU A 290 32.10 -18.02 -2.23
C LEU A 290 31.95 -19.33 -1.45
N LYS A 291 31.26 -20.32 -2.03
CA LYS A 291 31.14 -21.67 -1.46
C LYS A 291 32.49 -22.39 -1.39
N ALA A 292 33.34 -22.28 -2.41
CA ALA A 292 34.68 -22.89 -2.40
C ALA A 292 35.58 -22.26 -1.31
N LEU A 293 35.57 -20.93 -1.19
CA LEU A 293 36.28 -20.19 -0.14
C LEU A 293 35.78 -20.55 1.26
N TYR A 294 34.47 -20.76 1.40
CA TYR A 294 33.87 -21.23 2.65
C TYR A 294 34.38 -22.62 3.04
N LEU A 295 34.30 -23.60 2.13
CA LEU A 295 34.73 -24.98 2.38
C LEU A 295 36.24 -25.08 2.69
N SER A 296 37.04 -24.23 2.06
CA SER A 296 38.49 -24.13 2.32
C SER A 296 38.85 -23.24 3.52
N LYS A 297 37.86 -22.69 4.24
CA LYS A 297 38.03 -21.81 5.41
C LYS A 297 38.90 -20.57 5.13
N ARG A 298 38.87 -20.08 3.88
CA ARG A 298 39.60 -18.87 3.44
C ARG A 298 38.79 -17.61 3.76
N TRP A 299 38.65 -17.26 5.04
CA TRP A 299 37.76 -16.19 5.51
C TRP A 299 38.04 -14.81 4.92
N TYR A 300 39.32 -14.42 4.78
CA TYR A 300 39.69 -13.15 4.15
C TYR A 300 39.30 -13.11 2.68
N GLY A 301 39.56 -14.18 1.92
CA GLY A 301 39.14 -14.28 0.53
C GLY A 301 37.63 -14.25 0.39
N LEU A 302 36.91 -14.97 1.26
CA LEU A 302 35.45 -14.98 1.28
C LEU A 302 34.90 -13.57 1.55
N TYR A 303 35.38 -12.90 2.58
CA TYR A 303 34.94 -11.55 2.92
C TYR A 303 35.26 -10.54 1.81
N ALA A 304 36.47 -10.59 1.26
CA ALA A 304 36.90 -9.73 0.15
C ALA A 304 36.08 -9.95 -1.13
N LEU A 305 35.68 -11.19 -1.41
CA LEU A 305 34.84 -11.51 -2.56
C LEU A 305 33.39 -11.10 -2.33
N ALA A 306 32.85 -11.36 -1.14
CA ALA A 306 31.43 -11.19 -0.80
C ALA A 306 31.03 -9.72 -0.60
N LEU A 307 31.86 -8.92 0.07
CA LEU A 307 31.52 -7.55 0.43
C LEU A 307 31.22 -6.66 -0.79
N PRO A 308 32.01 -6.69 -1.89
CA PRO A 308 31.65 -5.98 -3.13
C PRO A 308 30.37 -6.48 -3.80
N GLN A 309 29.96 -7.74 -3.57
CA GLN A 309 28.72 -8.27 -4.18
C GLN A 309 27.49 -7.56 -3.66
N ILE A 310 27.50 -7.03 -2.43
CA ILE A 310 26.36 -6.25 -1.90
C ILE A 310 26.08 -5.06 -2.81
N GLU A 311 27.11 -4.28 -3.15
CA GLU A 311 26.95 -3.16 -4.08
C GLU A 311 26.63 -3.64 -5.51
N GLY A 312 27.22 -4.77 -5.93
CA GLY A 312 26.92 -5.38 -7.21
C GLY A 312 25.43 -5.71 -7.38
N ILE A 313 24.82 -6.30 -6.36
CA ILE A 313 23.39 -6.65 -6.35
C ILE A 313 22.52 -5.39 -6.36
N PHE A 314 22.82 -4.38 -5.54
CA PHE A 314 22.09 -3.10 -5.61
C PHE A 314 22.22 -2.41 -6.99
N THR A 315 23.37 -2.56 -7.65
CA THR A 315 23.57 -2.05 -9.01
C THR A 315 22.63 -2.75 -10.00
N GLU A 316 22.44 -4.06 -9.86
CA GLU A 316 21.54 -4.85 -10.70
C GLU A 316 20.06 -4.54 -10.38
N MET A 317 19.69 -4.41 -9.11
CA MET A 317 18.36 -3.93 -8.72
C MET A 317 18.05 -2.58 -9.36
N ASN A 318 19.02 -1.65 -9.38
CA ASN A 318 18.85 -0.35 -10.03
C ASN A 318 18.64 -0.45 -11.54
N GLN A 319 19.32 -1.39 -12.20
CA GLN A 319 19.10 -1.66 -13.62
C GLN A 319 17.70 -2.22 -13.88
N ILE A 320 17.09 -2.87 -12.88
CA ILE A 320 15.71 -3.35 -12.95
C ILE A 320 14.73 -2.18 -12.82
N VAL A 321 14.81 -1.38 -11.76
CA VAL A 321 13.81 -0.34 -11.48
C VAL A 321 14.02 0.95 -12.30
N LYS A 322 15.25 1.23 -12.74
CA LYS A 322 15.61 2.43 -13.52
C LYS A 322 16.51 2.06 -14.73
N PRO A 323 16.02 1.25 -15.69
CA PRO A 323 16.82 0.69 -16.80
C PRO A 323 17.46 1.74 -17.71
N LYS A 324 16.86 2.93 -17.82
CA LYS A 324 17.36 4.04 -18.66
C LYS A 324 18.40 4.92 -17.95
N LYS A 325 18.64 4.73 -16.65
CA LYS A 325 19.63 5.47 -15.88
C LYS A 325 20.78 4.55 -15.49
N TYR A 326 21.98 4.85 -15.99
CA TYR A 326 23.18 4.18 -15.48
C TYR A 326 23.36 4.53 -14.00
N SER A 327 23.31 3.50 -13.16
CA SER A 327 23.58 3.58 -11.73
C SER A 327 25.09 3.83 -11.50
N THR A 328 25.53 5.07 -11.69
CA THR A 328 26.92 5.53 -11.48
C THR A 328 27.18 6.12 -10.09
N GLY A 329 26.24 5.96 -9.16
CA GLY A 329 26.34 6.46 -7.79
C GLY A 329 27.13 5.55 -6.84
N SER A 330 27.36 6.06 -5.63
CA SER A 330 27.88 5.29 -4.50
C SER A 330 26.90 4.20 -4.07
N LEU A 331 27.34 3.26 -3.22
CA LEU A 331 26.42 2.29 -2.59
C LEU A 331 25.22 2.99 -1.94
N THR A 332 25.45 4.10 -1.25
CA THR A 332 24.42 4.92 -0.60
C THR A 332 23.36 5.36 -1.60
N ASP A 333 23.76 5.93 -2.74
CA ASP A 333 22.83 6.37 -3.79
C ASP A 333 22.07 5.20 -4.41
N LYS A 334 22.72 4.04 -4.52
CA LYS A 334 22.10 2.83 -5.07
C LYS A 334 21.02 2.29 -4.14
N VAL A 335 21.30 2.21 -2.83
CA VAL A 335 20.33 1.78 -1.83
C VAL A 335 19.13 2.73 -1.79
N HIS A 336 19.40 4.04 -1.81
CA HIS A 336 18.36 5.07 -1.79
C HIS A 336 17.35 4.90 -2.92
N VAL A 337 17.81 4.61 -4.14
CA VAL A 337 16.94 4.39 -5.32
C VAL A 337 16.00 3.18 -5.14
N ILE A 338 16.46 2.10 -4.49
CA ILE A 338 15.66 0.88 -4.32
C ILE A 338 14.58 1.03 -3.25
N ARG A 339 14.67 2.03 -2.37
CA ARG A 339 13.73 2.19 -1.26
C ARG A 339 12.27 2.24 -1.70
N GLU A 340 11.99 2.96 -2.80
CA GLU A 340 10.64 3.14 -3.35
C GLU A 340 10.05 1.84 -3.94
N TYR A 341 10.89 0.84 -4.19
CA TYR A 341 10.51 -0.40 -4.89
C TYR A 341 10.58 -1.64 -4.00
N SER A 342 10.85 -1.50 -2.70
CA SER A 342 10.96 -2.64 -1.80
C SER A 342 10.24 -2.41 -0.48
N GLY A 343 9.31 -3.31 -0.13
CA GLY A 343 8.64 -3.31 1.18
C GLY A 343 9.59 -3.54 2.38
N TYR A 344 10.82 -4.00 2.13
CA TYR A 344 11.85 -4.15 3.17
C TYR A 344 12.68 -2.91 3.44
N ALA A 345 12.55 -1.87 2.61
CA ALA A 345 13.38 -0.68 2.65
C ALA A 345 13.36 -0.01 4.03
N ASP A 346 12.17 0.06 4.60
CA ASP A 346 11.86 0.71 5.87
C ASP A 346 12.61 0.15 7.08
N TYR A 347 13.11 -1.08 6.99
CA TYR A 347 13.63 -1.81 8.15
C TYR A 347 15.12 -2.11 8.11
N SER A 348 15.71 -2.12 6.91
CA SER A 348 17.05 -2.70 6.73
C SER A 348 17.99 -1.86 5.88
N PHE A 349 17.47 -0.88 5.13
CA PHE A 349 18.29 -0.17 4.15
C PHE A 349 19.22 0.87 4.77
N ASP A 350 18.89 1.43 5.94
CA ASP A 350 19.79 2.34 6.64
C ASP A 350 21.14 1.66 6.98
N TYR A 351 21.13 0.36 7.28
CA TYR A 351 22.35 -0.42 7.47
C TYR A 351 23.21 -0.44 6.19
N TYR A 352 22.61 -0.75 5.04
CA TYR A 352 23.32 -0.80 3.76
C TYR A 352 23.76 0.58 3.25
N GLU A 353 22.97 1.61 3.55
CA GLU A 353 23.15 2.96 3.05
C GLU A 353 24.20 3.74 3.84
N TYR A 354 24.25 3.55 5.17
CA TYR A 354 25.07 4.38 6.05
C TYR A 354 26.14 3.63 6.83
N TYR A 355 25.85 2.39 7.26
CA TYR A 355 26.79 1.63 8.10
C TYR A 355 27.76 0.78 7.28
N LEU A 356 27.25 -0.02 6.35
CA LEU A 356 28.07 -0.91 5.52
C LEU A 356 29.15 -0.18 4.70
N PRO A 357 28.93 1.04 4.13
CA PRO A 357 29.99 1.76 3.42
C PRO A 357 31.22 2.03 4.29
N LYS A 358 31.02 2.31 5.59
CA LYS A 358 32.13 2.51 6.54
C LYS A 358 32.94 1.23 6.73
N LEU A 359 32.25 0.10 6.90
CA LEU A 359 32.89 -1.23 7.00
C LEU A 359 33.70 -1.56 5.75
N ARG A 360 33.10 -1.34 4.57
CA ARG A 360 33.76 -1.57 3.28
C ARG A 360 34.99 -0.70 3.11
N ASN A 361 34.88 0.61 3.35
CA ASN A 361 36.01 1.52 3.17
C ASN A 361 37.15 1.16 4.12
N LYS A 362 36.84 0.83 5.38
CA LYS A 362 37.84 0.34 6.34
C LYS A 362 38.59 -0.88 5.77
N PHE A 363 37.87 -1.92 5.37
CA PHE A 363 38.50 -3.14 4.85
C PHE A 363 39.29 -2.91 3.57
N ALA A 364 38.78 -2.08 2.65
CA ALA A 364 39.46 -1.74 1.40
C ALA A 364 40.80 -1.01 1.64
N HIS A 365 40.88 -0.18 2.69
CA HIS A 365 42.11 0.55 3.04
C HIS A 365 43.09 -0.28 3.87
N THR A 366 42.61 -1.08 4.82
CA THR A 366 43.49 -1.82 5.75
C THR A 366 43.86 -3.21 5.27
N GLY A 367 43.09 -3.80 4.34
CA GLY A 367 43.24 -5.20 3.89
C GLY A 367 43.04 -6.25 5.01
N SER A 368 42.69 -5.80 6.21
CA SER A 368 42.63 -6.63 7.42
C SER A 368 41.49 -6.16 8.32
N ASP A 369 40.84 -7.09 9.01
CA ASP A 369 39.79 -6.77 9.95
C ASP A 369 39.70 -7.80 11.07
N GLU A 370 39.32 -7.34 12.26
CA GLU A 370 39.12 -8.20 13.41
C GLU A 370 37.86 -9.05 13.26
N GLU A 371 37.87 -10.22 13.88
CA GLU A 371 36.75 -11.18 13.84
C GLU A 371 36.34 -11.56 12.39
N ILE A 372 37.29 -11.63 11.45
CA ILE A 372 37.03 -11.81 10.01
C ILE A 372 36.08 -12.97 9.72
N LYS A 373 36.20 -14.09 10.45
CA LYS A 373 35.32 -15.25 10.31
C LYS A 373 33.86 -14.89 10.62
N LEU A 374 33.59 -14.14 11.69
CA LEU A 374 32.25 -13.67 12.03
C LEU A 374 31.73 -12.71 10.95
N LYS A 375 32.56 -11.77 10.50
CA LYS A 375 32.20 -10.81 9.45
C LYS A 375 31.91 -11.47 8.10
N SER A 376 32.64 -12.53 7.76
CA SER A 376 32.33 -13.38 6.60
C SER A 376 30.92 -13.95 6.69
N PHE A 377 30.53 -14.51 7.84
CA PHE A 377 29.16 -15.02 8.02
C PHE A 377 28.11 -13.90 7.93
N MET A 378 28.38 -12.75 8.54
CA MET A 378 27.45 -11.62 8.49
C MET A 378 27.21 -11.14 7.05
N VAL A 379 28.26 -11.02 6.25
CA VAL A 379 28.15 -10.60 4.85
C VAL A 379 27.45 -11.66 4.00
N LEU A 380 27.63 -12.96 4.27
CA LEU A 380 26.83 -13.99 3.58
C LEU A 380 25.32 -13.83 3.85
N LEU A 381 24.95 -13.40 5.05
CA LEU A 381 23.54 -13.12 5.36
C LEU A 381 23.04 -11.82 4.78
N ASP A 382 23.89 -10.80 4.69
CA ASP A 382 23.60 -9.60 3.91
C ASP A 382 23.27 -10.00 2.46
N LEU A 383 24.08 -10.86 1.84
CA LEU A 383 23.81 -11.37 0.49
C LEU A 383 22.53 -12.21 0.41
N LYS A 384 22.28 -13.10 1.38
CA LYS A 384 21.02 -13.86 1.42
C LYS A 384 19.81 -12.93 1.50
N HIS A 385 19.87 -11.94 2.39
CA HIS A 385 18.81 -10.94 2.53
C HIS A 385 18.60 -10.17 1.23
N LEU A 386 19.68 -9.73 0.56
CA LEU A 386 19.56 -9.00 -0.69
C LEU A 386 18.98 -9.84 -1.84
N ILE A 387 19.21 -11.15 -1.86
CA ILE A 387 18.54 -12.05 -2.82
C ILE A 387 17.03 -12.06 -2.56
N ILE A 388 16.59 -12.12 -1.30
CA ILE A 388 15.15 -12.06 -0.95
C ILE A 388 14.57 -10.70 -1.36
N VAL A 389 15.27 -9.60 -1.06
CA VAL A 389 14.86 -8.25 -1.49
C VAL A 389 14.74 -8.15 -3.01
N PHE A 390 15.59 -8.86 -3.76
CA PHE A 390 15.56 -8.88 -5.22
C PHE A 390 14.33 -9.63 -5.75
N GLU A 391 14.00 -10.77 -5.14
CA GLU A 391 12.81 -11.57 -5.48
C GLU A 391 11.50 -10.83 -5.23
N GLU A 392 11.48 -9.94 -4.23
CA GLU A 392 10.30 -9.17 -3.83
C GLU A 392 10.33 -7.70 -4.32
N LEU A 393 11.17 -7.41 -5.31
CA LEU A 393 11.28 -6.06 -5.86
C LEU A 393 10.02 -5.74 -6.69
N ASN A 394 9.36 -4.63 -6.36
CA ASN A 394 8.18 -4.17 -7.08
C ASN A 394 8.59 -3.60 -8.44
N SER A 395 8.62 -4.48 -9.46
CA SER A 395 9.05 -4.15 -10.81
C SER A 395 8.39 -5.10 -11.82
N PRO A 396 8.00 -4.63 -13.02
CA PRO A 396 7.38 -5.47 -14.04
C PRO A 396 8.22 -6.69 -14.42
N LEU A 397 9.55 -6.56 -14.41
CA LEU A 397 10.46 -7.67 -14.75
C LEU A 397 10.37 -8.83 -13.75
N ILE A 398 10.34 -8.50 -12.46
CA ILE A 398 10.33 -9.50 -11.38
C ILE A 398 8.96 -10.14 -11.28
N GLU A 399 7.91 -9.34 -11.43
CA GLU A 399 6.54 -9.84 -11.46
C GLU A 399 6.29 -10.79 -12.64
N ALA A 400 6.67 -10.39 -13.86
CA ALA A 400 6.52 -11.25 -15.04
C ALA A 400 7.32 -12.56 -14.92
N ASP A 401 8.55 -12.51 -14.39
CA ASP A 401 9.35 -13.70 -14.10
C ASP A 401 8.68 -14.60 -13.03
N GLY A 402 8.09 -14.00 -12.00
CA GLY A 402 7.33 -14.70 -10.97
C GLY A 402 6.09 -15.41 -11.54
N ILE A 403 5.38 -14.78 -12.47
CA ILE A 403 4.22 -15.36 -13.18
C ILE A 403 4.66 -16.60 -13.97
N ILE A 404 5.73 -16.49 -14.75
CA ILE A 404 6.27 -17.61 -15.55
C ILE A 404 6.63 -18.80 -14.66
N LYS A 405 7.29 -18.54 -13.53
CA LYS A 405 7.71 -19.58 -12.57
C LYS A 405 6.55 -20.22 -11.80
N SER A 406 5.50 -19.45 -11.52
CA SER A 406 4.28 -19.95 -10.87
C SER A 406 3.53 -20.94 -11.77
N GLY A 407 3.76 -20.86 -13.07
CA GLY A 407 3.19 -21.77 -14.05
C GLY A 407 1.76 -21.38 -14.45
N ALA A 408 1.09 -22.30 -15.16
CA ALA A 408 -0.19 -22.00 -15.80
C ALA A 408 -1.35 -21.75 -14.83
N THR A 409 -1.25 -22.21 -13.58
CA THR A 409 -2.25 -21.99 -12.53
C THR A 409 -2.44 -20.50 -12.17
N HIS A 410 -1.46 -19.65 -12.51
CA HIS A 410 -1.61 -18.20 -12.36
C HIS A 410 -2.64 -17.59 -13.33
N PHE A 411 -2.91 -18.28 -14.45
CA PHE A 411 -3.81 -17.81 -15.50
C PHE A 411 -5.16 -18.49 -15.34
N SER A 412 -6.01 -17.94 -14.47
CA SER A 412 -7.37 -18.48 -14.26
C SER A 412 -8.43 -17.84 -15.17
N HIS A 413 -8.22 -16.59 -15.61
CA HIS A 413 -9.11 -15.83 -16.51
C HIS A 413 -8.31 -14.88 -17.42
N VAL A 414 -8.99 -14.24 -18.38
CA VAL A 414 -8.36 -13.35 -19.38
C VAL A 414 -7.68 -12.12 -18.77
N GLY A 415 -8.15 -11.65 -17.62
CA GLY A 415 -7.55 -10.54 -16.88
C GLY A 415 -6.09 -10.81 -16.50
N ARG A 416 -5.77 -12.03 -16.02
CA ARG A 416 -4.39 -12.43 -15.71
C ARG A 416 -3.50 -12.50 -16.94
N ILE A 417 -4.05 -12.92 -18.09
CA ILE A 417 -3.31 -12.86 -19.37
C ILE A 417 -3.05 -11.41 -19.77
N SER A 418 -4.04 -10.54 -19.61
CA SER A 418 -3.97 -9.12 -19.98
C SER A 418 -2.93 -8.39 -19.15
N HIS A 419 -2.97 -8.56 -17.83
CA HIS A 419 -1.94 -8.05 -16.91
C HIS A 419 -0.54 -8.53 -17.29
N PHE A 420 -0.36 -9.84 -17.57
CA PHE A 420 0.92 -10.36 -18.02
C PHE A 420 1.40 -9.70 -19.34
N LEU A 421 0.50 -9.46 -20.29
CA LEU A 421 0.83 -8.73 -21.52
C LEU A 421 1.14 -7.24 -21.27
N GLU A 422 0.53 -6.61 -20.27
CA GLU A 422 0.85 -5.25 -19.81
C GLU A 422 2.27 -5.18 -19.31
N LEU A 423 2.65 -6.08 -18.40
CA LEU A 423 4.02 -6.20 -17.92
C LEU A 423 5.03 -6.38 -19.08
N LEU A 424 4.74 -7.27 -20.04
CA LEU A 424 5.63 -7.49 -21.18
C LEU A 424 5.74 -6.26 -22.11
N ASN A 425 4.65 -5.52 -22.31
CA ASN A 425 4.68 -4.29 -23.09
C ASN A 425 5.44 -3.17 -22.37
N GLU A 426 5.30 -3.04 -21.05
CA GLU A 426 6.12 -2.13 -20.23
C GLU A 426 7.61 -2.46 -20.35
N LEU A 427 7.95 -3.76 -20.28
CA LEU A 427 9.31 -4.23 -20.46
C LEU A 427 9.85 -4.01 -21.87
N SER A 428 8.98 -4.05 -22.88
CA SER A 428 9.34 -3.68 -24.25
C SER A 428 9.72 -2.19 -24.31
N ASN A 429 8.90 -1.32 -23.71
CA ASN A 429 9.13 0.14 -23.65
C ASN A 429 10.38 0.52 -22.82
N SER A 430 10.76 -0.33 -21.87
CA SER A 430 11.95 -0.15 -21.03
C SER A 430 13.22 -0.79 -21.62
N GLY A 431 13.09 -1.65 -22.64
CA GLY A 431 14.19 -2.40 -23.25
C GLY A 431 14.65 -3.63 -22.45
N GLN A 432 13.88 -4.03 -21.43
CA GLN A 432 14.18 -5.16 -20.54
C GLN A 432 13.51 -6.47 -20.98
N LEU A 433 12.59 -6.42 -21.94
CA LEU A 433 11.88 -7.61 -22.45
C LEU A 433 12.85 -8.73 -22.89
N LYS A 434 14.02 -8.37 -23.42
CA LYS A 434 15.08 -9.31 -23.82
C LYS A 434 15.57 -10.23 -22.70
N GLU A 435 15.41 -9.85 -21.44
CA GLU A 435 15.86 -10.67 -20.30
C GLU A 435 14.93 -11.85 -20.02
N ILE A 436 13.66 -11.78 -20.44
CA ILE A 436 12.61 -12.79 -20.15
C ILE A 436 11.78 -13.27 -21.34
N ILE A 437 11.91 -12.68 -22.54
CA ILE A 437 11.04 -13.02 -23.68
C ILE A 437 11.13 -14.50 -24.07
N SER A 438 12.33 -15.08 -24.09
CA SER A 438 12.50 -16.49 -24.45
C SER A 438 11.84 -17.43 -23.41
N PRO A 439 12.06 -17.27 -22.10
CA PRO A 439 11.27 -17.98 -21.09
C PRO A 439 9.76 -17.74 -21.17
N ALA A 440 9.33 -16.52 -21.50
CA ALA A 440 7.92 -16.19 -21.66
C ALA A 440 7.29 -16.91 -22.86
N GLU A 441 7.97 -16.96 -24.01
CA GLU A 441 7.53 -17.69 -25.20
C GLU A 441 7.48 -19.20 -24.94
N GLU A 442 8.51 -19.77 -24.31
CA GLU A 442 8.54 -21.18 -23.92
C GLU A 442 7.35 -21.51 -22.99
N PHE A 443 7.09 -20.65 -22.01
CA PHE A 443 5.95 -20.80 -21.12
C PHE A 443 4.61 -20.70 -21.85
N ILE A 444 4.39 -19.66 -22.65
CA ILE A 444 3.11 -19.44 -23.34
C ILE A 444 2.84 -20.56 -24.36
N TYR A 445 3.82 -20.92 -25.18
CA TYR A 445 3.63 -21.90 -26.25
C TYR A 445 3.76 -23.34 -25.78
N GLY A 446 4.65 -23.62 -24.83
CA GLY A 446 4.94 -24.97 -24.35
C GLY A 446 4.08 -25.40 -23.17
N HIS A 447 3.56 -24.47 -22.37
CA HIS A 447 2.87 -24.79 -21.12
C HIS A 447 1.46 -24.20 -21.02
N LEU A 448 1.24 -22.94 -21.39
CA LEU A 448 -0.08 -22.31 -21.22
C LEU A 448 -1.06 -22.70 -22.34
N ILE A 449 -0.75 -22.41 -23.60
CA ILE A 449 -1.68 -22.70 -24.71
C ILE A 449 -2.03 -24.19 -24.83
N PRO A 450 -1.09 -25.15 -24.66
CA PRO A 450 -1.39 -26.57 -24.83
C PRO A 450 -2.40 -27.13 -23.82
N ILE A 451 -2.54 -26.54 -22.63
CA ILE A 451 -3.48 -27.02 -21.61
C ILE A 451 -4.88 -26.41 -21.75
N ILE A 452 -5.01 -25.34 -22.53
CA ILE A 452 -6.30 -24.66 -22.74
C ILE A 452 -7.10 -25.46 -23.77
N GLU A 453 -8.34 -25.82 -23.45
CA GLU A 453 -9.30 -26.28 -24.45
C GLU A 453 -9.78 -25.09 -25.30
N GLN A 454 -9.00 -24.74 -26.32
CA GLN A 454 -9.10 -23.45 -27.03
C GLN A 454 -10.53 -23.16 -27.56
N PRO A 455 -11.25 -24.10 -28.21
CA PRO A 455 -12.61 -23.83 -28.67
C PRO A 455 -13.57 -23.47 -27.53
N SER A 456 -13.53 -24.22 -26.43
CA SER A 456 -14.35 -23.97 -25.23
C SER A 456 -13.98 -22.64 -24.57
N PHE A 457 -12.69 -22.34 -24.44
CA PHE A 457 -12.21 -21.07 -23.90
C PHE A 457 -12.76 -19.87 -24.68
N PHE A 458 -12.60 -19.85 -26.02
CA PHE A 458 -13.07 -18.73 -26.84
C PHE A 458 -14.60 -18.65 -26.91
N SER A 459 -15.30 -19.78 -26.90
CA SER A 459 -16.77 -19.81 -26.82
C SER A 459 -17.27 -19.21 -25.51
N ASN A 460 -16.69 -19.61 -24.38
CA ASN A 460 -17.04 -19.08 -23.07
C ASN A 460 -16.65 -17.60 -22.93
N LEU A 461 -15.49 -17.21 -23.48
CA LEU A 461 -15.07 -15.81 -23.52
C LEU A 461 -16.07 -14.95 -24.30
N GLN A 462 -16.60 -15.45 -25.42
CA GLN A 462 -17.63 -14.76 -26.19
C GLN A 462 -18.92 -14.56 -25.40
N LEU A 463 -19.36 -15.59 -24.67
CA LEU A 463 -20.55 -15.49 -23.82
C LEU A 463 -20.35 -14.45 -22.72
N ASP A 464 -19.24 -14.55 -21.96
CA ASP A 464 -18.93 -13.62 -20.88
C ASP A 464 -18.78 -12.18 -21.39
N PHE A 465 -18.11 -12.00 -22.54
CA PHE A 465 -17.96 -10.69 -23.19
C PHE A 465 -19.31 -10.09 -23.59
N SER A 466 -20.19 -10.87 -24.19
CA SER A 466 -21.52 -10.40 -24.62
C SER A 466 -22.40 -10.03 -23.42
N GLU A 467 -22.33 -10.81 -22.34
CA GLU A 467 -23.05 -10.52 -21.10
C GLU A 467 -22.51 -9.27 -20.40
N ALA A 468 -21.19 -9.11 -20.30
CA ALA A 468 -20.56 -7.92 -19.72
C ALA A 468 -20.87 -6.66 -20.54
N LEU A 469 -20.87 -6.75 -21.87
CA LEU A 469 -21.31 -5.66 -22.75
C LEU A 469 -22.76 -5.24 -22.43
N THR A 470 -23.66 -6.22 -22.36
CA THR A 470 -25.09 -5.96 -22.11
C THR A 470 -25.29 -5.32 -20.74
N ARG A 471 -24.70 -5.90 -19.69
CA ARG A 471 -24.78 -5.33 -18.34
C ARG A 471 -24.20 -3.93 -18.30
N PHE A 472 -23.02 -3.71 -18.87
CA PHE A 472 -22.39 -2.39 -18.87
C PHE A 472 -23.24 -1.35 -19.61
N GLU A 473 -23.80 -1.71 -20.78
CA GLU A 473 -24.68 -0.84 -21.55
C GLU A 473 -25.97 -0.51 -20.79
N ASP A 474 -26.61 -1.50 -20.17
CA ASP A 474 -27.80 -1.31 -19.34
C ASP A 474 -27.51 -0.35 -18.16
N HIS A 475 -26.35 -0.47 -17.51
CA HIS A 475 -25.96 0.44 -16.44
C HIS A 475 -25.77 1.87 -16.95
N VAL A 476 -25.05 2.05 -18.06
CA VAL A 476 -24.82 3.37 -18.66
C VAL A 476 -26.15 4.00 -19.10
N ASP A 477 -27.04 3.22 -19.69
CA ASP A 477 -28.33 3.69 -20.17
C ASP A 477 -29.24 4.11 -19.02
N ASN A 478 -29.37 3.26 -17.99
CA ASN A 478 -30.15 3.58 -16.78
C ASN A 478 -29.62 4.84 -16.08
N MET A 479 -28.29 4.98 -15.97
CA MET A 479 -27.69 6.17 -15.38
C MET A 479 -27.95 7.41 -16.24
N SER A 480 -27.81 7.31 -17.56
CA SER A 480 -28.13 8.43 -18.45
C SER A 480 -29.61 8.84 -18.38
N LEU A 481 -30.54 7.88 -18.26
CA LEU A 481 -31.96 8.18 -18.04
C LEU A 481 -32.18 8.93 -16.72
N VAL A 482 -31.54 8.50 -15.64
CA VAL A 482 -31.66 9.16 -14.33
C VAL A 482 -31.09 10.58 -14.33
N TYR A 483 -29.94 10.81 -14.97
CA TYR A 483 -29.24 12.09 -14.89
C TYR A 483 -29.60 13.07 -16.03
N ASN A 484 -29.95 12.57 -17.21
CA ASN A 484 -30.10 13.37 -18.43
C ASN A 484 -31.45 13.16 -19.16
N ASP A 485 -32.33 12.29 -18.65
CA ASP A 485 -33.66 11.97 -19.21
C ASP A 485 -33.60 11.55 -20.70
N LYS A 486 -32.50 10.89 -21.09
CA LYS A 486 -32.24 10.41 -22.45
C LYS A 486 -31.51 9.08 -22.45
N GLU A 487 -31.92 8.23 -23.38
CA GLU A 487 -31.27 6.94 -23.65
C GLU A 487 -29.81 7.14 -24.13
N PHE A 488 -28.92 6.26 -23.67
CA PHE A 488 -27.51 6.23 -24.02
C PHE A 488 -27.10 4.81 -24.43
N LYS A 489 -27.36 4.47 -25.70
CA LYS A 489 -26.88 3.21 -26.31
C LYS A 489 -25.43 3.33 -26.76
N LEU A 490 -24.52 3.19 -25.80
CA LEU A 490 -23.08 3.37 -25.97
C LEU A 490 -22.49 2.58 -27.14
N PHE A 491 -22.83 1.30 -27.27
CA PHE A 491 -22.21 0.42 -28.27
C PHE A 491 -22.85 0.54 -29.66
N SER A 492 -23.97 1.25 -29.76
CA SER A 492 -24.62 1.58 -31.03
C SER A 492 -24.17 2.92 -31.63
N LEU A 493 -23.36 3.71 -30.90
CA LEU A 493 -22.92 5.03 -31.35
C LEU A 493 -21.93 4.92 -32.52
N THR A 494 -22.11 5.78 -33.52
CA THR A 494 -21.04 6.05 -34.49
C THR A 494 -19.86 6.71 -33.79
N LYS A 495 -18.66 6.61 -34.39
CA LYS A 495 -17.45 7.25 -33.85
C LYS A 495 -17.60 8.77 -33.64
N SER A 496 -18.36 9.46 -34.49
CA SER A 496 -18.66 10.89 -34.34
C SER A 496 -19.57 11.16 -33.14
N GLU A 497 -20.62 10.37 -32.97
CA GLU A 497 -21.57 10.52 -31.85
C GLU A 497 -20.89 10.20 -30.52
N PHE A 498 -20.08 9.15 -30.48
CA PHE A 498 -19.27 8.81 -29.31
C PHE A 498 -18.41 10.00 -28.87
N ASN A 499 -17.66 10.62 -29.79
CA ASN A 499 -16.79 11.75 -29.46
C ASN A 499 -17.54 13.00 -28.98
N ILE A 500 -18.79 13.19 -29.41
CA ILE A 500 -19.64 14.28 -28.93
C ILE A 500 -20.13 13.98 -27.51
N ARG A 501 -20.54 12.74 -27.25
CA ARG A 501 -21.20 12.34 -25.99
C ARG A 501 -20.25 11.83 -24.90
N ILE A 502 -18.97 11.63 -25.20
CA ILE A 502 -17.99 11.07 -24.26
C ILE A 502 -17.83 11.88 -22.97
N LYS A 503 -18.00 13.21 -23.02
CA LYS A 503 -17.97 14.06 -21.81
C LYS A 503 -19.16 13.80 -20.89
N GLU A 504 -20.31 13.46 -21.45
CA GLU A 504 -21.49 13.07 -20.67
C GLU A 504 -21.20 11.74 -19.96
N LEU A 505 -20.57 10.80 -20.67
CA LEU A 505 -20.19 9.50 -20.13
C LEU A 505 -19.09 9.61 -19.06
N GLU A 506 -18.04 10.41 -19.28
CA GLU A 506 -16.99 10.68 -18.28
C GLU A 506 -17.62 11.17 -16.97
N LYS A 507 -18.55 12.14 -17.05
CA LYS A 507 -19.27 12.66 -15.89
C LYS A 507 -20.14 11.59 -15.20
N LEU A 508 -20.80 10.71 -15.96
CA LEU A 508 -21.57 9.60 -15.40
C LEU A 508 -20.67 8.59 -14.67
N LEU A 509 -19.51 8.29 -15.26
CA LEU A 509 -18.55 7.33 -14.72
C LEU A 509 -17.71 7.87 -13.54
N GLU A 510 -17.70 9.19 -13.35
CA GLU A 510 -17.12 9.85 -12.18
C GLU A 510 -18.04 9.84 -10.95
N SER A 511 -19.30 9.44 -11.10
CA SER A 511 -20.29 9.42 -10.00
C SER A 511 -19.95 8.40 -8.90
N ASP A 512 -20.51 8.58 -7.69
CA ASP A 512 -20.25 7.75 -6.51
C ASP A 512 -20.74 6.28 -6.62
N ILE A 513 -21.28 5.88 -7.78
CA ILE A 513 -21.90 4.56 -8.03
C ILE A 513 -20.95 3.65 -8.85
N LYS A 514 -19.64 3.88 -8.76
CA LYS A 514 -18.65 3.18 -9.60
C LYS A 514 -18.67 1.66 -9.45
N ILE A 515 -18.93 1.19 -8.22
CA ILE A 515 -18.95 -0.23 -7.86
C ILE A 515 -19.92 -1.08 -8.69
N LEU A 516 -20.95 -0.49 -9.32
CA LEU A 516 -21.97 -1.25 -10.06
C LEU A 516 -21.53 -1.66 -11.47
N TYR A 517 -20.59 -0.94 -12.10
CA TYR A 517 -20.18 -1.19 -13.48
C TYR A 517 -18.67 -1.39 -13.65
N GLU A 518 -17.88 -1.12 -12.61
CA GLU A 518 -16.43 -1.22 -12.59
C GLU A 518 -15.94 -2.59 -13.06
N GLU A 519 -16.53 -3.68 -12.53
CA GLU A 519 -16.14 -5.05 -12.85
C GLU A 519 -16.33 -5.41 -14.33
N ASP A 520 -17.52 -5.16 -14.89
CA ASP A 520 -17.82 -5.43 -16.29
C ASP A 520 -16.90 -4.59 -17.21
N LEU A 521 -16.70 -3.31 -16.87
CA LEU A 521 -15.84 -2.42 -17.65
C LEU A 521 -14.36 -2.84 -17.62
N LYS A 522 -13.83 -3.28 -16.46
CA LYS A 522 -12.49 -3.85 -16.35
C LYS A 522 -12.33 -5.09 -17.20
N PHE A 523 -13.28 -6.01 -17.10
CA PHE A 523 -13.26 -7.24 -17.90
C PHE A 523 -13.27 -6.93 -19.41
N LEU A 524 -14.09 -5.98 -19.87
CA LEU A 524 -14.09 -5.52 -21.26
C LEU A 524 -12.73 -4.92 -21.68
N PHE A 525 -12.08 -4.16 -20.80
CA PHE A 525 -10.75 -3.60 -21.04
C PHE A 525 -9.69 -4.69 -21.17
N ASP A 526 -9.73 -5.69 -20.29
CA ASP A 526 -8.83 -6.84 -20.32
C ASP A 526 -8.98 -7.62 -21.62
N VAL A 527 -10.21 -7.97 -22.00
CA VAL A 527 -10.48 -8.68 -23.27
C VAL A 527 -9.94 -7.89 -24.46
N HIS A 528 -10.18 -6.58 -24.50
CA HIS A 528 -9.66 -5.73 -25.57
C HIS A 528 -8.13 -5.72 -25.60
N TYR A 529 -7.50 -5.57 -24.44
CA TYR A 529 -6.05 -5.56 -24.33
C TYR A 529 -5.43 -6.88 -24.77
N PHE A 530 -6.00 -8.00 -24.33
CA PHE A 530 -5.62 -9.35 -24.75
C PHE A 530 -5.68 -9.51 -26.27
N VAL A 531 -6.84 -9.24 -26.90
CA VAL A 531 -7.03 -9.39 -28.36
C VAL A 531 -6.06 -8.50 -29.14
N LYS A 532 -5.85 -7.26 -28.69
CA LYS A 532 -5.00 -6.27 -29.37
C LYS A 532 -3.51 -6.58 -29.27
N ASN A 533 -3.05 -7.16 -28.16
CA ASN A 533 -1.62 -7.23 -27.85
C ASN A 533 -1.04 -8.64 -27.86
N PHE A 534 -1.84 -9.70 -27.73
CA PHE A 534 -1.30 -11.05 -27.64
C PHE A 534 -0.40 -11.40 -28.83
N VAL A 535 -0.89 -11.25 -30.07
CA VAL A 535 -0.11 -11.56 -31.29
C VAL A 535 1.04 -10.58 -31.52
N LYS A 536 1.00 -9.38 -30.93
CA LYS A 536 2.12 -8.43 -31.02
C LYS A 536 3.30 -8.84 -30.15
N VAL A 537 3.00 -9.31 -28.93
CA VAL A 537 4.00 -9.80 -27.98
C VAL A 537 4.48 -11.20 -28.38
N PHE A 538 3.55 -12.04 -28.82
CA PHE A 538 3.76 -13.45 -29.17
C PHE A 538 3.38 -13.69 -30.64
N PRO A 539 4.27 -13.45 -31.61
CA PRO A 539 3.94 -13.45 -33.04
C PRO A 539 3.65 -14.83 -33.65
N ASN A 540 4.07 -15.91 -32.99
CA ASN A 540 4.01 -17.28 -33.50
C ASN A 540 3.12 -18.22 -32.65
N PRO A 541 1.87 -17.85 -32.30
CA PRO A 541 1.01 -18.76 -31.55
C PRO A 541 0.58 -19.96 -32.40
N PRO A 542 0.20 -21.09 -31.78
CA PRO A 542 -0.36 -22.25 -32.49
C PRO A 542 -1.49 -21.85 -33.44
N GLY A 543 -1.57 -22.52 -34.59
CA GLY A 543 -2.45 -22.13 -35.70
C GLY A 543 -3.93 -22.04 -35.32
N GLU A 544 -4.41 -22.96 -34.49
CA GLU A 544 -5.78 -22.96 -33.98
C GLU A 544 -6.04 -21.74 -33.09
N PHE A 545 -5.20 -21.50 -32.08
CA PHE A 545 -5.32 -20.37 -31.17
C PHE A 545 -5.33 -19.04 -31.91
N LYS A 546 -4.41 -18.89 -32.88
CA LYS A 546 -4.33 -17.70 -33.75
C LYS A 546 -5.63 -17.48 -34.53
N THR A 547 -6.21 -18.55 -35.05
CA THR A 547 -7.44 -18.51 -35.85
C THR A 547 -8.62 -18.11 -34.98
N LEU A 548 -8.79 -18.73 -33.82
CA LEU A 548 -9.87 -18.44 -32.87
C LEU A 548 -9.78 -17.02 -32.31
N LEU A 549 -8.57 -16.57 -31.93
CA LEU A 549 -8.35 -15.19 -31.46
C LEU A 549 -8.70 -14.16 -32.53
N LYS A 550 -8.30 -14.41 -33.78
CA LYS A 550 -8.62 -13.54 -34.91
C LYS A 550 -10.14 -13.51 -35.17
N GLN A 551 -10.80 -14.67 -35.16
CA GLN A 551 -12.25 -14.76 -35.32
C GLN A 551 -12.98 -13.99 -34.23
N PHE A 552 -12.58 -14.14 -32.95
CA PHE A 552 -13.14 -13.37 -31.84
C PHE A 552 -13.00 -11.86 -32.06
N GLY A 553 -11.80 -11.41 -32.46
CA GLY A 553 -11.55 -9.99 -32.74
C GLY A 553 -12.36 -9.45 -33.92
N GLU A 554 -12.59 -10.26 -34.97
CA GLU A 554 -13.40 -9.88 -36.13
C GLU A 554 -14.89 -9.79 -35.79
N VAL A 555 -15.42 -10.75 -35.03
CA VAL A 555 -16.83 -10.76 -34.57
C VAL A 555 -17.13 -9.55 -33.69
N ASN A 556 -16.21 -9.15 -32.82
CA ASN A 556 -16.42 -8.08 -31.84
C ASN A 556 -15.78 -6.74 -32.25
N ARG A 557 -15.35 -6.57 -33.51
CA ARG A 557 -14.54 -5.44 -33.95
C ARG A 557 -15.14 -4.07 -33.57
N THR A 558 -16.43 -3.88 -33.80
CA THR A 558 -17.13 -2.62 -33.51
C THR A 558 -17.14 -2.32 -32.01
N HIS A 559 -17.41 -3.32 -31.16
CA HIS A 559 -17.40 -3.17 -29.70
C HIS A 559 -15.98 -2.89 -29.18
N LEU A 560 -14.99 -3.62 -29.67
CA LEU A 560 -13.58 -3.43 -29.32
C LEU A 560 -13.08 -2.02 -29.70
N ASP A 561 -13.52 -1.48 -30.84
CA ASP A 561 -13.19 -0.11 -31.24
C ASP A 561 -13.78 0.93 -30.25
N VAL A 562 -15.01 0.73 -29.76
CA VAL A 562 -15.61 1.58 -28.71
C VAL A 562 -14.85 1.45 -27.40
N ILE A 563 -14.58 0.23 -26.95
CA ILE A 563 -13.80 -0.05 -25.73
C ILE A 563 -12.41 0.58 -25.80
N ASN A 564 -11.73 0.51 -26.94
CA ASN A 564 -10.44 1.16 -27.13
C ASN A 564 -10.50 2.67 -26.91
N ASN A 565 -11.58 3.32 -27.35
CA ASN A 565 -11.75 4.77 -27.15
C ASN A 565 -12.08 5.10 -25.68
N LEU A 566 -12.78 4.21 -24.97
CA LEU A 566 -13.05 4.34 -23.54
C LEU A 566 -11.78 4.19 -22.70
N ALA A 567 -11.00 3.13 -22.95
CA ALA A 567 -9.74 2.86 -22.24
C ALA A 567 -8.71 3.99 -22.41
N ALA A 568 -8.77 4.74 -23.51
CA ALA A 568 -7.90 5.89 -23.74
C ALA A 568 -8.27 7.13 -22.90
N ARG A 569 -9.43 7.13 -22.23
CA ARG A 569 -10.00 8.30 -21.54
C ARG A 569 -10.33 8.06 -20.08
N ILE A 570 -10.65 6.82 -19.72
CA ILE A 570 -11.06 6.46 -18.37
C ILE A 570 -9.95 5.63 -17.75
N ASN A 571 -9.37 6.13 -16.65
CA ASN A 571 -8.48 5.35 -15.82
C ASN A 571 -9.29 4.65 -14.74
N ILE A 572 -9.23 3.32 -14.70
CA ILE A 572 -9.98 2.52 -13.74
C ILE A 572 -9.00 1.70 -12.94
N GLU A 573 -8.88 2.01 -11.66
CA GLU A 573 -8.09 1.21 -10.72
C GLU A 573 -9.02 0.21 -10.03
N ILE A 574 -9.27 -0.92 -10.69
CA ILE A 574 -9.88 -2.08 -10.04
C ILE A 574 -8.80 -3.13 -9.88
N PRO A 575 -8.49 -3.56 -8.64
CA PRO A 575 -7.59 -4.68 -8.42
C PRO A 575 -8.08 -5.91 -9.17
N ASP A 576 -7.20 -6.61 -9.89
CA ASP A 576 -7.53 -7.88 -10.58
C ASP A 576 -8.11 -8.94 -9.63
N GLU A 577 -7.83 -8.80 -8.33
CA GLU A 577 -8.37 -9.66 -7.27
C GLU A 577 -9.89 -9.50 -7.09
N TYR A 578 -10.47 -8.38 -7.52
CA TYR A 578 -11.91 -8.15 -7.46
C TYR A 578 -12.68 -8.90 -8.56
N LEU A 579 -12.04 -9.15 -9.71
CA LEU A 579 -12.59 -10.01 -10.78
C LEU A 579 -12.71 -11.49 -10.35
N LEU A 580 -12.02 -11.89 -9.27
CA LEU A 580 -12.05 -13.26 -8.73
C LEU A 580 -13.20 -13.51 -7.75
N LEU A 581 -13.81 -12.46 -7.19
CA LEU A 581 -14.88 -12.59 -6.19
C LEU A 581 -16.25 -12.85 -6.82
N THR A 582 -16.38 -12.76 -8.15
CA THR A 582 -17.58 -13.19 -8.83
C THR A 582 -17.38 -14.59 -9.42
N GLU A 583 -18.15 -15.55 -8.91
CA GLU A 583 -18.27 -16.90 -9.49
C GLU A 583 -18.92 -16.89 -10.89
N LYS A 584 -18.92 -15.75 -11.60
CA LYS A 584 -19.74 -15.48 -12.79
C LYS A 584 -19.05 -15.81 -14.11
N LEU A 585 -17.71 -15.82 -14.16
CA LEU A 585 -16.97 -16.02 -15.41
C LEU A 585 -16.93 -17.51 -15.81
N ARG A 586 -17.40 -17.80 -17.02
CA ARG A 586 -17.42 -19.14 -17.62
C ARG A 586 -16.08 -19.47 -18.30
N HIS A 587 -15.35 -18.47 -18.78
CA HIS A 587 -14.02 -18.69 -19.37
C HIS A 587 -13.01 -18.98 -18.26
N ARG A 588 -12.75 -20.26 -18.02
CA ARG A 588 -11.64 -20.71 -17.15
C ARG A 588 -10.57 -21.36 -18.02
N LEU A 589 -9.33 -20.98 -17.73
CA LEU A 589 -8.14 -21.44 -18.46
C LEU A 589 -7.57 -22.73 -17.83
N VAL A 590 -7.64 -22.85 -16.51
CA VAL A 590 -7.17 -23.98 -15.69
C VAL A 590 -8.19 -24.31 -14.61
#